data_AF-A0A2C8FAC0-F1
#
_entry.id   AF-A0A2C8FAC0-F1
#
_cell.length_a   1.000
_cell.length_b   1.000
_cell.length_c   1.000
_cell.angle_alpha   90.00
_cell.angle_beta   90.00
_cell.angle_gamma   90.00
#
_symmetry.space_group_name_H-M   'P 1'
#
loop_
_entity.id
_entity.type
_entity.pdbx_description
1 polymer ?
#
loop_
_entity_poly.entity_id
_entity_poly.type
_entity_poly.pdbx_seq_one_letter_code
_entity_poly.pdbx_strand_id
1 'polypeptide(L)'
;MKNMRIRSLTIALLFILLLATAGTAAPAISPMDQVKEGADKLIEKLSDPAMQDDANKEQALESLRATAEQYVDFRLATMYSIGKPWLKMSKQMQDDLTEAFVNLLQRTYLQRIPAYGGQKVNYVKEIIQGRKAKVFTEIIDKDKTISIEFRLRDNGQQWMIYDVVAEGVSMVSNYRTQFAQVLNDGSPEELLRLIRERITKLDSGDTTETVVAPE
;
A
#
# COMPACT_ATOMS: atom_id res chain seq x y z
N MET A 1 -15.84 73.31 7.77
CA MET A 1 -16.63 72.31 7.01
C MET A 1 -15.74 71.62 5.99
N LYS A 2 -15.91 70.30 5.88
CA LYS A 2 -15.47 69.39 4.81
C LYS A 2 -14.09 68.73 4.94
N ASN A 3 -14.09 67.74 5.83
CA ASN A 3 -13.42 66.45 5.75
C ASN A 3 -13.19 65.97 4.30
N MET A 4 -11.95 65.62 3.93
CA MET A 4 -11.60 64.50 3.02
C MET A 4 -10.13 64.61 2.62
N ARG A 5 -9.31 63.63 3.04
CA ARG A 5 -8.14 63.04 2.32
C ARG A 5 -7.27 62.17 3.25
N ILE A 6 -7.88 61.40 4.17
CA ILE A 6 -7.21 60.33 4.94
C ILE A 6 -7.63 58.93 4.43
N ARG A 7 -8.25 58.85 3.25
CA ARG A 7 -8.79 57.58 2.70
C ARG A 7 -7.82 56.77 1.83
N SER A 8 -6.60 57.24 1.61
CA SER A 8 -5.68 56.60 0.65
C SER A 8 -4.50 55.86 1.28
N LEU A 9 -4.32 55.91 2.60
CA LEU A 9 -3.23 55.17 3.28
C LEU A 9 -3.66 53.83 3.89
N THR A 10 -4.97 53.57 3.99
CA THR A 10 -5.51 52.35 4.61
C THR A 10 -5.62 51.17 3.63
N ILE A 11 -5.45 51.39 2.33
CA ILE A 11 -5.59 50.35 1.29
C ILE A 11 -4.26 49.62 1.01
N ALA A 12 -3.12 50.22 1.37
CA ALA A 12 -1.81 49.59 1.18
C ALA A 12 -1.44 48.55 2.26
N LEU A 13 -2.10 48.56 3.43
CA LEU A 13 -1.82 47.62 4.52
C LEU A 13 -2.63 46.30 4.40
N LEU A 14 -3.63 46.25 3.51
CA LEU A 14 -4.50 45.08 3.32
C LEU A 14 -4.00 44.10 2.25
N PHE A 15 -2.91 44.43 1.55
CA PHE A 15 -2.32 43.56 0.51
C PHE A 15 -1.21 42.62 1.02
N ILE A 16 -0.84 42.70 2.30
CA ILE A 16 0.23 41.88 2.90
C ILE A 16 -0.31 40.62 3.61
N LEU A 17 -1.64 40.50 3.82
CA LEU A 17 -2.24 39.42 4.59
C LEU A 17 -2.96 38.34 3.76
N LEU A 18 -2.60 38.17 2.48
CA LEU A 18 -3.19 37.13 1.63
C LEU A 18 -2.16 36.25 0.90
N LEU A 19 -0.94 36.15 1.43
CA LEU A 19 -0.16 34.92 1.27
C LEU A 19 -0.53 33.98 2.42
N ALA A 20 -1.80 33.56 2.44
CA ALA A 20 -2.13 32.28 3.02
C ALA A 20 -1.42 31.25 2.15
N THR A 21 -0.17 30.93 2.50
CA THR A 21 0.42 29.67 2.08
C THR A 21 -0.58 28.61 2.52
N ALA A 22 -1.30 28.04 1.56
CA ALA A 22 -1.88 26.72 1.70
C ALA A 22 -0.69 25.78 1.94
N GLY A 23 -0.17 25.80 3.16
CA GLY A 23 0.72 24.78 3.65
C GLY A 23 -0.13 23.52 3.59
N THR A 24 0.17 22.65 2.64
CA THR A 24 -0.26 21.27 2.73
C THR A 24 0.21 20.80 4.10
N ALA A 25 -0.72 20.67 5.04
CA ALA A 25 -0.40 20.16 6.35
C ALA A 25 0.31 18.83 6.13
N ALA A 26 1.57 18.73 6.56
CA ALA A 26 2.25 17.46 6.54
C ALA A 26 1.42 16.47 7.38
N PRO A 27 1.38 15.18 7.00
CA PRO A 27 0.75 14.16 7.82
C PRO A 27 1.20 14.24 9.27
N ALA A 28 0.29 13.95 10.20
CA ALA A 28 0.55 14.10 11.63
C ALA A 28 1.70 13.23 12.16
N ILE A 29 2.03 12.14 11.45
CA ILE A 29 3.12 11.22 11.77
C ILE A 29 4.08 11.05 10.57
N SER A 30 5.33 10.70 10.86
CA SER A 30 6.34 10.44 9.83
C SER A 30 6.02 9.17 9.02
N PRO A 31 6.52 9.02 7.79
CA PRO A 31 6.41 7.75 7.05
C PRO A 31 6.97 6.57 7.84
N MET A 32 8.10 6.74 8.52
CA MET A 32 8.69 5.69 9.37
C MET A 32 7.76 5.28 10.51
N ASP A 33 7.18 6.25 11.22
CA ASP A 33 6.23 5.97 12.30
C ASP A 33 4.97 5.28 11.78
N GLN A 34 4.48 5.66 10.60
CA GLN A 34 3.34 4.98 9.96
C GLN A 34 3.64 3.51 9.66
N VAL A 35 4.82 3.22 9.07
CA VAL A 35 5.23 1.83 8.80
C VAL A 35 5.36 1.08 10.12
N LYS A 36 5.96 1.72 11.13
CA LYS A 36 6.15 1.12 12.45
C LYS A 36 4.82 0.76 13.11
N GLU A 37 3.87 1.68 13.15
CA GLU A 37 2.55 1.45 13.73
C GLU A 37 1.82 0.30 13.01
N GLY A 38 1.84 0.29 11.67
CA GLY A 38 1.22 -0.78 10.89
C GLY A 38 1.87 -2.15 11.11
N ALA A 39 3.20 -2.19 11.17
CA ALA A 39 3.95 -3.43 11.46
C ALA A 39 3.66 -3.93 12.87
N ASP A 40 3.67 -3.05 13.87
CA ASP A 40 3.37 -3.41 15.26
C ASP A 40 1.93 -3.94 15.39
N LYS A 41 0.96 -3.34 14.69
CA LYS A 41 -0.44 -3.79 14.67
C LYS A 41 -0.62 -5.14 13.99
N LEU A 42 0.08 -5.40 12.89
CA LEU A 42 0.05 -6.70 12.23
C LEU A 42 0.74 -7.77 13.07
N ILE A 43 1.88 -7.47 13.70
CA ILE A 43 2.59 -8.39 14.60
C ILE A 43 1.75 -8.74 15.81
N GLU A 44 1.12 -7.76 16.45
CA GLU A 44 0.18 -7.95 17.56
C GLU A 44 -0.91 -8.97 17.16
N LYS A 45 -1.46 -8.79 15.97
CA LYS A 45 -2.50 -9.65 15.42
C LYS A 45 -1.99 -11.07 15.13
N LEU A 46 -0.87 -11.20 14.43
CA LEU A 46 -0.23 -12.48 14.10
C LEU A 46 0.25 -13.27 15.32
N SER A 47 0.44 -12.60 16.45
CA SER A 47 0.82 -13.23 17.73
C SER A 47 -0.37 -13.81 18.48
N ASP A 48 -1.60 -13.52 18.06
CA ASP A 48 -2.81 -14.08 18.66
C ASP A 48 -2.91 -15.59 18.33
N PRO A 49 -2.95 -16.49 19.33
CA PRO A 49 -3.11 -17.92 19.11
C PRO A 49 -4.36 -18.28 18.31
N ALA A 50 -5.42 -17.46 18.36
CA ALA A 50 -6.63 -17.66 17.58
C ALA A 50 -6.38 -17.52 16.06
N MET A 51 -5.31 -16.83 15.64
CA MET A 51 -4.90 -16.74 14.24
C MET A 51 -4.22 -18.02 13.73
N GLN A 52 -3.85 -18.93 14.63
CA GLN A 52 -3.20 -20.20 14.29
C GLN A 52 -4.19 -21.37 14.22
N ASP A 53 -5.47 -21.11 14.49
CA ASP A 53 -6.53 -22.10 14.39
C ASP A 53 -7.04 -22.21 12.95
N ASP A 54 -6.80 -23.36 12.31
CA ASP A 54 -7.26 -23.63 10.94
C ASP A 54 -8.79 -23.53 10.81
N ALA A 55 -9.56 -23.76 11.88
CA ALA A 55 -11.02 -23.63 11.85
C ALA A 55 -11.48 -22.17 11.65
N ASN A 56 -10.65 -21.19 12.02
CA ASN A 56 -10.95 -19.77 11.94
C ASN A 56 -10.10 -19.01 10.92
N LYS A 57 -9.36 -19.74 10.08
CA LYS A 57 -8.35 -19.19 9.16
C LYS A 57 -8.87 -18.10 8.23
N GLU A 58 -10.04 -18.26 7.63
CA GLU A 58 -10.61 -17.22 6.76
C GLU A 58 -10.96 -15.94 7.54
N GLN A 59 -11.52 -16.08 8.74
CA GLN A 59 -11.80 -14.93 9.60
C GLN A 59 -10.51 -14.24 10.06
N ALA A 60 -9.48 -15.01 10.39
CA ALA A 60 -8.15 -14.52 10.72
C ALA A 60 -7.55 -13.71 9.55
N LEU A 61 -7.58 -14.26 8.34
CA LEU A 61 -7.07 -13.59 7.15
C LEU A 61 -7.84 -12.30 6.81
N GLU A 62 -9.16 -12.31 6.92
CA GLU A 62 -9.99 -11.11 6.72
C GLU A 62 -9.66 -10.03 7.76
N SER A 63 -9.43 -10.44 9.00
CA SER A 63 -9.02 -9.54 10.06
C SER A 63 -7.65 -8.92 9.76
N LEU A 64 -6.67 -9.72 9.31
CA LEU A 64 -5.35 -9.20 8.89
C LEU A 64 -5.46 -8.24 7.72
N ARG A 65 -6.28 -8.56 6.72
CA ARG A 65 -6.59 -7.69 5.58
C ARG A 65 -7.14 -6.34 6.06
N ALA A 66 -8.17 -6.35 6.89
CA ALA A 66 -8.79 -5.13 7.42
C ALA A 66 -7.80 -4.25 8.22
N THR A 67 -6.84 -4.87 8.91
CA THR A 67 -5.75 -4.12 9.55
C THR A 67 -4.78 -3.54 8.52
N ALA A 68 -4.37 -4.31 7.52
CA ALA A 68 -3.47 -3.84 6.48
C ALA A 68 -4.07 -2.68 5.66
N GLU A 69 -5.38 -2.70 5.39
CA GLU A 69 -6.09 -1.63 4.67
C GLU A 69 -6.00 -0.25 5.33
N GLN A 70 -5.69 -0.18 6.62
CA GLN A 70 -5.47 1.08 7.33
C GLN A 70 -4.13 1.74 6.98
N TYR A 71 -3.14 0.96 6.52
CA TYR A 71 -1.77 1.39 6.26
C TYR A 71 -1.36 1.25 4.79
N VAL A 72 -2.12 0.45 4.01
CA VAL A 72 -1.83 0.12 2.61
C VAL A 72 -2.92 0.66 1.69
N ASP A 73 -2.54 1.45 0.70
CA ASP A 73 -3.43 1.87 -0.38
C ASP A 73 -3.41 0.81 -1.48
N PHE A 74 -4.23 -0.23 -1.29
CA PHE A 74 -4.35 -1.33 -2.24
C PHE A 74 -4.87 -0.89 -3.61
N ARG A 75 -5.69 0.16 -3.68
CA ARG A 75 -6.16 0.70 -4.96
C ARG A 75 -4.99 1.30 -5.73
N LEU A 76 -4.14 2.06 -5.06
CA LEU A 76 -2.94 2.64 -5.65
C LEU A 76 -1.93 1.56 -6.06
N ALA A 77 -1.74 0.54 -5.22
CA ALA A 77 -0.91 -0.62 -5.56
C ALA A 77 -1.44 -1.32 -6.83
N THR A 78 -2.74 -1.62 -6.87
CA THR A 78 -3.41 -2.24 -8.04
C THR A 78 -3.26 -1.39 -9.30
N MET A 79 -3.51 -0.08 -9.19
CA MET A 79 -3.36 0.86 -10.30
C MET A 79 -1.92 0.87 -10.83
N TYR A 80 -0.91 0.86 -9.96
CA TYR A 80 0.48 0.84 -10.40
C TYR A 80 0.91 -0.50 -10.99
N SER A 81 0.37 -1.62 -10.48
CA SER A 81 0.55 -2.94 -11.07
C SER A 81 -0.07 -3.00 -12.47
N ILE A 82 -1.28 -2.47 -12.67
CA ILE A 82 -1.93 -2.48 -13.99
C ILE A 82 -1.28 -1.48 -14.96
N GLY A 83 -0.88 -0.30 -14.48
CA GLY A 83 -0.28 0.74 -15.31
C GLY A 83 -1.28 1.47 -16.21
N LYS A 84 -0.85 1.90 -17.40
CA LYS A 84 -1.62 2.77 -18.30
C LYS A 84 -3.05 2.29 -18.62
N PRO A 85 -3.32 0.98 -18.83
CA PRO A 85 -4.66 0.48 -19.11
C PRO A 85 -5.72 0.85 -18.05
N TRP A 86 -5.31 1.02 -16.79
CA TRP A 86 -6.19 1.40 -15.68
C TRP A 86 -7.10 2.59 -16.00
N LEU A 87 -6.55 3.61 -16.66
CA LEU A 87 -7.26 4.86 -16.97
C LEU A 87 -8.41 4.68 -17.97
N LYS A 88 -8.45 3.57 -18.70
CA LYS A 88 -9.50 3.25 -19.69
C LYS A 88 -10.56 2.28 -19.14
N MET A 89 -10.30 1.66 -17.99
CA MET A 89 -11.22 0.71 -17.37
C MET A 89 -12.42 1.43 -16.76
N SER A 90 -13.57 0.77 -16.74
CA SER A 90 -14.73 1.24 -15.98
C SER A 90 -14.41 1.24 -14.47
N LYS A 91 -15.12 2.06 -13.70
CA LYS A 91 -14.97 2.06 -12.23
C LYS A 91 -15.21 0.67 -11.65
N GLN A 92 -16.22 -0.06 -12.16
CA GLN A 92 -16.52 -1.41 -11.70
C GLN A 92 -15.33 -2.36 -11.95
N MET A 93 -14.72 -2.34 -13.13
CA MET A 93 -13.56 -3.18 -13.42
C MET A 93 -12.34 -2.83 -12.56
N GLN A 94 -12.12 -1.55 -12.28
CA GLN A 94 -11.08 -1.12 -11.35
C GLN A 94 -11.32 -1.66 -9.92
N ASP A 95 -12.57 -1.63 -9.47
CA ASP A 95 -12.97 -2.13 -8.15
C ASP A 95 -12.83 -3.66 -8.09
N ASP A 96 -13.29 -4.38 -9.11
CA ASP A 96 -13.19 -5.84 -9.22
C ASP A 96 -11.73 -6.33 -9.26
N LEU A 97 -10.86 -5.63 -10.01
CA LEU A 97 -9.43 -5.95 -10.07
C LEU A 97 -8.71 -5.62 -8.77
N THR A 98 -9.11 -4.53 -8.08
CA THR A 98 -8.55 -4.21 -6.76
C THR A 98 -8.89 -5.32 -5.77
N GLU A 99 -10.16 -5.71 -5.70
CA GLU A 99 -10.63 -6.78 -4.82
C GLU A 99 -9.95 -8.11 -5.12
N ALA A 100 -9.90 -8.50 -6.39
CA ALA A 100 -9.24 -9.74 -6.79
C ALA A 100 -7.73 -9.71 -6.48
N PHE A 101 -7.06 -8.58 -6.70
CA PHE A 101 -5.63 -8.48 -6.41
C PHE A 101 -5.34 -8.53 -4.91
N VAL A 102 -6.14 -7.87 -4.07
CA VAL A 102 -6.01 -7.96 -2.61
C VAL A 102 -6.19 -9.40 -2.13
N ASN A 103 -7.22 -10.09 -2.62
CA ASN A 103 -7.44 -11.50 -2.29
C ASN A 103 -6.26 -12.38 -2.73
N LEU A 104 -5.70 -12.14 -3.92
CA LEU A 104 -4.50 -12.84 -4.37
C LEU A 104 -3.31 -12.60 -3.43
N LEU A 105 -3.04 -11.36 -3.03
CA LEU A 105 -1.95 -11.02 -2.11
C LEU A 105 -2.14 -11.67 -0.73
N GLN A 106 -3.37 -11.73 -0.23
CA GLN A 106 -3.73 -12.39 1.03
C GLN A 106 -3.40 -13.89 1.00
N ARG A 107 -3.80 -14.63 -0.04
CA ARG A 107 -3.44 -16.05 -0.20
C ARG A 107 -1.95 -16.25 -0.44
N THR A 108 -1.33 -15.32 -1.15
CA THR A 108 0.07 -15.43 -1.55
C THR A 108 1.02 -15.23 -0.38
N TYR A 109 0.77 -14.20 0.43
CA TYR A 109 1.66 -13.75 1.48
C TYR A 109 1.07 -13.98 2.87
N LEU A 110 -0.13 -13.46 3.17
CA LEU A 110 -0.69 -13.50 4.54
C LEU A 110 -0.95 -14.93 5.03
N GLN A 111 -1.45 -15.83 4.18
CA GLN A 111 -1.65 -17.24 4.51
C GLN A 111 -0.35 -17.99 4.82
N ARG A 112 0.77 -17.49 4.32
CA ARG A 112 2.11 -18.10 4.47
C ARG A 112 2.98 -17.37 5.48
N ILE A 113 2.49 -16.31 6.12
CA ILE A 113 3.20 -15.69 7.23
C ILE A 113 3.23 -16.73 8.36
N PRO A 114 4.41 -17.25 8.75
CA PRO A 114 4.49 -18.11 9.92
C PRO A 114 4.03 -17.32 11.14
N ALA A 115 3.53 -18.02 12.17
CA ALA A 115 3.31 -17.41 13.48
C ALA A 115 4.51 -16.51 13.85
N TYR A 116 4.23 -15.29 14.29
CA TYR A 116 5.30 -14.37 14.65
C TYR A 116 6.16 -15.02 15.74
N GLY A 117 7.43 -15.22 15.40
CA GLY A 117 8.39 -15.98 16.20
C GLY A 117 9.28 -15.09 17.07
N GLY A 118 8.95 -13.79 17.20
CA GLY A 118 9.78 -12.81 17.88
C GLY A 118 10.83 -12.14 16.98
N GLN A 119 10.64 -12.15 15.65
CA GLN A 119 11.55 -11.49 14.72
C GLN A 119 11.67 -10.00 15.02
N LYS A 120 12.89 -9.47 15.05
CA LYS A 120 13.11 -8.04 15.34
C LYS A 120 13.04 -7.24 14.04
N VAL A 121 12.24 -6.18 14.03
CA VAL A 121 12.23 -5.20 12.93
C VAL A 121 13.14 -4.03 13.28
N ASN A 122 14.17 -3.79 12.46
CA ASN A 122 15.04 -2.64 12.53
C ASN A 122 14.61 -1.60 11.49
N TYR A 123 14.40 -0.35 11.91
CA TYR A 123 14.02 0.75 11.02
C TYR A 123 15.27 1.56 10.72
N VAL A 124 15.79 1.43 9.49
CA VAL A 124 17.14 1.89 9.13
C VAL A 124 17.15 3.38 8.81
N LYS A 125 16.28 3.81 7.89
CA LYS A 125 16.17 5.21 7.47
C LYS A 125 14.87 5.47 6.72
N GLU A 126 14.50 6.73 6.60
CA GLU A 126 13.48 7.19 5.66
C GLU A 126 14.02 8.24 4.69
N ILE A 127 13.43 8.32 3.50
CA ILE A 127 13.71 9.33 2.49
C ILE A 127 12.37 9.92 2.04
N ILE A 128 12.18 11.23 2.23
CA ILE A 128 10.96 11.95 1.87
C ILE A 128 11.23 12.86 0.68
N GLN A 129 10.36 12.78 -0.34
CA GLN A 129 10.42 13.58 -1.57
C GLN A 129 9.01 14.07 -1.93
N GLY A 130 8.66 15.26 -1.43
CA GLY A 130 7.32 15.81 -1.57
C GLY A 130 6.29 14.89 -0.92
N ARG A 131 5.31 14.41 -1.70
CA ARG A 131 4.26 13.49 -1.25
C ARG A 131 4.62 12.00 -1.42
N LYS A 132 5.90 11.67 -1.64
CA LYS A 132 6.39 10.30 -1.71
C LYS A 132 7.45 10.08 -0.65
N ALA A 133 7.48 8.89 -0.08
CA ALA A 133 8.51 8.49 0.86
C ALA A 133 8.96 7.04 0.61
N LYS A 134 10.16 6.73 1.09
CA LYS A 134 10.71 5.38 1.19
C LYS A 134 11.13 5.15 2.63
N VAL A 135 10.76 4.02 3.20
CA VAL A 135 11.20 3.58 4.54
C VAL A 135 11.94 2.27 4.38
N PHE A 136 13.19 2.24 4.83
CA PHE A 136 14.06 1.07 4.75
C PHE A 136 14.06 0.37 6.10
N THR A 137 13.77 -0.92 6.09
CA THR A 137 13.71 -1.77 7.27
C THR A 137 14.47 -3.07 7.04
N GLU A 138 14.89 -3.70 8.13
CA GLU A 138 15.50 -5.02 8.14
C GLU A 138 14.73 -5.90 9.14
N ILE A 139 14.24 -7.05 8.69
CA ILE A 139 13.67 -8.08 9.57
C ILE A 139 14.80 -9.05 9.91
N ILE A 140 15.07 -9.19 11.21
CA ILE A 140 16.09 -10.10 11.72
C ILE A 140 15.38 -11.34 12.26
N ASP A 141 15.58 -12.47 11.58
CA ASP A 141 15.09 -13.80 11.98
C ASP A 141 16.27 -14.74 12.17
N LYS A 142 16.67 -14.96 13.43
CA LYS A 142 17.86 -15.74 13.81
C LYS A 142 19.10 -15.20 13.09
N ASP A 143 19.68 -15.99 12.18
CA ASP A 143 20.89 -15.63 11.41
C ASP A 143 20.57 -15.02 10.03
N LYS A 144 19.28 -14.83 9.70
CA LYS A 144 18.85 -14.25 8.44
C LYS A 144 18.38 -12.81 8.65
N THR A 145 18.90 -11.90 7.82
CA THR A 145 18.41 -10.53 7.70
C THR A 145 17.69 -10.38 6.37
N ILE A 146 16.45 -9.88 6.41
CA ILE A 146 15.63 -9.63 5.23
C ILE A 146 15.45 -8.12 5.09
N SER A 147 15.92 -7.57 3.98
CA SER A 147 15.79 -6.15 3.65
C SER A 147 14.43 -5.87 3.04
N ILE A 148 13.71 -4.90 3.59
CA ILE A 148 12.41 -4.44 3.09
C ILE A 148 12.42 -2.92 2.91
N GLU A 149 12.13 -2.45 1.70
CA GLU A 149 11.82 -1.04 1.41
C GLU A 149 10.31 -0.90 1.23
N PHE A 150 9.67 -0.11 2.10
CA PHE A 150 8.29 0.34 1.94
C PHE A 150 8.27 1.63 1.14
N ARG A 151 7.43 1.69 0.11
CA ARG A 151 7.18 2.94 -0.65
C ARG A 151 5.83 3.49 -0.27
N LEU A 152 5.83 4.72 0.19
CA LEU A 152 4.65 5.40 0.70
C LEU A 152 4.29 6.62 -0.13
N ARG A 153 3.01 6.95 -0.14
CA ARG A 153 2.49 8.19 -0.68
C ARG A 153 1.60 8.86 0.36
N ASP A 154 1.80 10.16 0.51
CA ASP A 154 0.91 11.02 1.29
C ASP A 154 -0.38 11.27 0.50
N ASN A 155 -1.52 10.90 1.07
CA ASN A 155 -2.85 11.10 0.49
C ASN A 155 -3.51 12.42 0.94
N GLY A 156 -2.81 13.26 1.72
CA GLY A 156 -3.29 14.50 2.32
C GLY A 156 -3.85 14.33 3.73
N GLN A 157 -3.92 13.10 4.23
CA GLN A 157 -4.32 12.78 5.61
C GLN A 157 -3.23 12.00 6.33
N GLN A 158 -2.69 10.97 5.67
CA GLN A 158 -1.67 10.09 6.21
C GLN A 158 -0.78 9.50 5.11
N TRP A 159 0.34 8.92 5.52
CA TRP A 159 1.19 8.14 4.63
C TRP A 159 0.57 6.77 4.39
N MET A 160 0.45 6.37 3.14
CA MET A 160 -0.06 5.05 2.77
C MET A 160 0.98 4.28 1.97
N ILE A 161 1.26 3.05 2.37
CA ILE A 161 2.12 2.13 1.64
C ILE A 161 1.41 1.76 0.33
N TYR A 162 2.11 1.80 -0.79
CA TYR A 162 1.57 1.34 -2.07
C TYR A 162 2.44 0.29 -2.75
N ASP A 163 3.65 0.05 -2.25
CA ASP A 163 4.56 -0.97 -2.76
C ASP A 163 5.51 -1.41 -1.63
N VAL A 164 5.85 -2.70 -1.69
CA VAL A 164 6.81 -3.34 -0.78
C VAL A 164 7.88 -3.97 -1.66
N VAL A 165 9.13 -3.65 -1.36
CA VAL A 165 10.30 -4.17 -2.05
C VAL A 165 11.06 -5.05 -1.07
N ALA A 166 10.98 -6.37 -1.24
CA ALA A 166 11.69 -7.34 -0.41
C ALA A 166 12.90 -7.85 -1.18
N GLU A 167 14.09 -7.84 -0.57
CA GLU A 167 15.34 -8.30 -1.22
C GLU A 167 15.58 -7.69 -2.62
N GLY A 168 15.17 -6.41 -2.79
CA GLY A 168 15.29 -5.69 -4.06
C GLY A 168 14.17 -5.95 -5.07
N VAL A 169 13.27 -6.89 -4.81
CA VAL A 169 12.14 -7.24 -5.69
C VAL A 169 10.88 -6.48 -5.26
N SER A 170 10.41 -5.59 -6.13
CA SER A 170 9.17 -4.82 -5.92
C SER A 170 7.95 -5.65 -6.27
N MET A 171 7.03 -5.79 -5.32
CA MET A 171 5.75 -6.46 -5.54
C MET A 171 4.98 -5.83 -6.69
N VAL A 172 4.84 -4.51 -6.70
CA VAL A 172 4.12 -3.78 -7.76
C VAL A 172 4.80 -3.96 -9.11
N SER A 173 6.13 -3.88 -9.17
CA SER A 173 6.86 -4.04 -10.44
C SER A 173 6.77 -5.46 -10.98
N ASN A 174 6.80 -6.46 -10.10
CA ASN A 174 6.67 -7.86 -10.47
C ASN A 174 5.29 -8.11 -11.12
N TYR A 175 4.21 -7.80 -10.39
CA TYR A 175 2.86 -7.96 -10.93
C TYR A 175 2.60 -7.10 -12.16
N ARG A 176 3.24 -5.92 -12.27
CA ARG A 176 3.13 -5.10 -13.47
C ARG A 176 3.65 -5.80 -14.72
N THR A 177 4.74 -6.53 -14.61
CA THR A 177 5.30 -7.27 -15.75
C THR A 177 4.31 -8.34 -16.21
N GLN A 178 3.76 -9.09 -15.27
CA GLN A 178 2.80 -10.17 -15.53
C GLN A 178 1.46 -9.63 -16.07
N PHE A 179 0.91 -8.58 -15.44
CA PHE A 179 -0.33 -7.97 -15.88
C PHE A 179 -0.19 -7.32 -17.26
N ALA A 180 0.96 -6.71 -17.56
CA ALA A 180 1.22 -6.16 -18.88
C ALA A 180 1.23 -7.26 -19.96
N GLN A 181 1.79 -8.44 -19.67
CA GLN A 181 1.76 -9.57 -20.60
C GLN A 181 0.32 -9.95 -20.96
N VAL A 182 -0.55 -10.08 -19.95
CA VAL A 182 -1.97 -10.39 -20.17
C VAL A 182 -2.70 -9.25 -20.89
N LEU A 183 -2.47 -8.00 -20.49
CA LEU A 183 -3.20 -6.84 -21.01
C LEU A 183 -2.74 -6.39 -22.41
N ASN A 184 -1.54 -6.81 -22.85
CA ASN A 184 -1.08 -6.56 -24.22
C ASN A 184 -1.79 -7.47 -25.22
N ASP A 185 -2.01 -8.73 -24.84
CA ASP A 185 -2.57 -9.76 -25.72
C ASP A 185 -4.07 -10.02 -25.48
N GLY A 186 -4.62 -9.47 -24.40
CA GLY A 186 -5.97 -9.74 -23.91
C GLY A 186 -6.71 -8.52 -23.37
N SER A 187 -7.63 -8.76 -22.44
CA SER A 187 -8.53 -7.73 -21.89
C SER A 187 -8.47 -7.66 -20.36
N PRO A 188 -9.00 -6.57 -19.75
CA PRO A 188 -9.15 -6.49 -18.30
C PRO A 188 -9.94 -7.65 -17.69
N GLU A 189 -10.96 -8.14 -18.39
CA GLU A 189 -11.77 -9.29 -17.98
C GLU A 189 -10.93 -10.57 -17.94
N GLU A 190 -10.03 -10.75 -18.91
CA GLU A 190 -9.12 -11.89 -18.93
C GLU A 190 -8.11 -11.83 -17.78
N LEU A 191 -7.56 -10.64 -17.49
CA LEU A 191 -6.71 -10.45 -16.31
C LEU A 191 -7.46 -10.81 -15.02
N LEU A 192 -8.68 -10.31 -14.86
CA LEU A 192 -9.52 -10.62 -13.69
C LEU A 192 -9.78 -12.13 -13.58
N ARG A 193 -10.07 -12.79 -14.69
CA ARG A 193 -10.27 -14.25 -14.75
C ARG A 193 -9.02 -15.01 -14.30
N LEU A 194 -7.85 -14.63 -14.80
CA LEU A 194 -6.57 -15.27 -14.46
C LEU A 194 -6.18 -15.06 -12.99
N ILE A 195 -6.44 -13.87 -12.43
CA ILE A 195 -6.24 -13.63 -10.99
C ILE A 195 -7.13 -14.56 -10.16
N ARG A 196 -8.43 -14.66 -10.50
CA ARG A 196 -9.38 -15.55 -9.81
C ARG A 196 -8.99 -17.02 -9.94
N GLU A 197 -8.57 -17.46 -11.12
CA GLU A 197 -8.08 -18.81 -11.33
C GLU A 197 -6.86 -19.12 -10.45
N ARG A 198 -5.94 -18.16 -10.31
CA ARG A 198 -4.80 -18.31 -9.40
C ARG A 198 -5.24 -18.44 -7.95
N ILE A 199 -6.19 -17.63 -7.48
CA ILE A 199 -6.73 -17.73 -6.13
C ILE A 199 -7.28 -19.15 -5.88
N THR A 200 -8.10 -19.67 -6.80
CA THR A 200 -8.66 -21.02 -6.68
C THR A 200 -7.57 -22.10 -6.60
N LYS A 201 -6.49 -21.98 -7.39
CA LYS A 201 -5.35 -22.91 -7.31
C LYS A 201 -4.65 -22.85 -5.96
N LEU A 202 -4.40 -21.64 -5.44
CA LEU A 202 -3.80 -21.45 -4.12
C LEU A 202 -4.66 -22.06 -3.01
N ASP A 203 -5.98 -21.89 -3.08
CA ASP A 203 -6.93 -22.48 -2.12
C ASP A 203 -6.93 -24.02 -2.18
N SER A 204 -6.69 -24.62 -3.36
CA SER A 204 -6.52 -26.07 -3.51
C SER A 204 -5.13 -26.60 -3.13
N GLY A 205 -4.21 -25.74 -2.72
CA GLY A 205 -2.82 -26.11 -2.40
C GLY A 205 -1.94 -26.37 -3.63
N ASP A 206 -2.42 -26.05 -4.83
CA ASP A 206 -1.67 -26.17 -6.08
C ASP A 206 -0.71 -24.98 -6.21
N THR A 207 0.59 -25.29 -6.19
CA THR A 207 1.68 -24.30 -6.30
C THR A 207 2.18 -24.13 -7.73
N THR A 208 1.60 -24.85 -8.71
CA THR A 208 2.00 -24.78 -10.12
C THR A 208 2.03 -23.34 -10.60
N GLU A 209 3.10 -22.98 -11.32
CA GLU A 209 3.32 -21.62 -11.81
C GLU A 209 2.21 -21.22 -12.79
N THR A 210 1.62 -20.04 -12.57
CA THR A 210 0.61 -19.45 -13.45
C THR A 210 1.09 -18.12 -13.94
N VAL A 211 0.51 -17.64 -15.05
CA VAL A 211 0.83 -16.33 -15.65
C VAL A 211 0.80 -15.19 -14.64
N VAL A 212 -0.01 -15.32 -13.58
CA VAL A 212 0.00 -14.45 -12.41
C VAL A 212 0.55 -15.22 -11.19
N ALA A 213 1.79 -15.00 -10.78
CA ALA A 213 2.42 -15.64 -9.62
C ALA A 213 3.39 -14.68 -8.90
N PRO A 214 3.56 -14.77 -7.57
CA PRO A 214 4.73 -14.16 -6.94
C PRO A 214 6.02 -14.79 -7.49
N GLU A 215 7.09 -14.00 -7.57
CA GLU A 215 8.46 -14.51 -7.64
C GLU A 215 9.03 -14.64 -6.23
#